data_AF-A0A7J2H7P2-F1
#
_entry.id   AF-A0A7J2H7P2-F1
#
_cell.length_a   1.000
_cell.length_b   1.000
_cell.length_c   1.000
_cell.angle_alpha   90.00
_cell.angle_beta   90.00
_cell.angle_gamma   90.00
#
_symmetry.space_group_name_H-M   'P 1'
#
loop_
_entity.id
_entity.type
_entity.pdbx_description
1 polymer ?
#
loop_
_entity_poly.entity_id
_entity_poly.type
_entity_poly.pdbx_seq_one_letter_code
_entity_poly.pdbx_strand_id
1 'polypeptide(L)'
;MNTEGLSLNTASYCVGPAAYSRRAAFTSLGAVLYAAGAYATSYIVSPWGMGQLRPAVIIPSLFSIIFGPWVGGVSAAIGTLLADSAKHGTLYLPSLVAAVPANLVAFYVFGKLLEGRFNWGRFIAASIIALLLGNSLCAVLYTSYKAAIGAIPGQLVPGLSLGLTLWWFSTMIPFQLLALPPLLRALVKAIPSLAPLDVREECLSSELPKRELVLALASPGAIMLAIGLGVYASQHVAWLFVGALNPGLREIVRMLIATIFSATGSILVAGSLILIKLGGKTGVNAAYPHS
;
A
#
# COMPACT_ATOMS: atom_id res chain seq x y z
N MET A 1 -32.50 3.72 43.07
CA MET A 1 -31.68 4.85 43.57
C MET A 1 -30.61 4.26 44.45
N ASN A 2 -29.30 4.32 44.22
CA ASN A 2 -28.38 5.04 43.33
C ASN A 2 -27.12 4.14 43.25
N THR A 3 -26.66 3.68 42.09
CA THR A 3 -25.52 4.24 41.31
C THR A 3 -24.24 4.52 42.10
N GLU A 4 -23.33 3.55 42.11
CA GLU A 4 -21.87 3.76 42.02
C GLU A 4 -21.36 2.60 41.15
N GLY A 5 -20.93 2.78 39.90
CA GLY A 5 -19.99 3.79 39.44
C GLY A 5 -18.57 3.25 39.40
N LEU A 6 -18.35 2.00 38.96
CA LEU A 6 -17.00 1.48 38.72
C LEU A 6 -16.48 2.06 37.40
N SER A 7 -15.97 3.29 37.48
CA SER A 7 -15.16 3.89 36.43
C SER A 7 -13.90 3.06 36.23
N LEU A 8 -13.87 2.28 35.14
CA LEU A 8 -12.65 1.65 34.65
C LEU A 8 -11.72 2.75 34.15
N ASN A 9 -10.95 3.27 35.10
CA ASN A 9 -9.97 4.31 34.89
C ASN A 9 -8.83 3.75 34.01
N THR A 10 -8.67 4.36 32.86
CA THR A 10 -7.58 4.14 31.90
C THR A 10 -6.24 4.53 32.52
N ALA A 11 -5.54 3.59 33.15
CA ALA A 11 -4.18 3.79 33.63
C ALA A 11 -3.34 2.52 33.38
N SER A 12 -2.34 2.68 32.51
CA SER A 12 -1.13 1.85 32.36
C SER A 12 -1.27 0.34 32.59
N TYR A 13 -1.70 -0.39 31.56
CA TYR A 13 -1.39 -1.82 31.49
C TYR A 13 0.12 -1.99 31.29
N CYS A 14 0.82 -2.38 32.36
CA CYS A 14 2.12 -3.03 32.25
C CYS A 14 1.98 -4.23 31.30
N VAL A 15 2.47 -4.07 30.07
CA VAL A 15 2.46 -5.11 29.05
C VAL A 15 3.38 -6.23 29.55
N GLY A 16 2.80 -7.35 30.02
CA GLY A 16 3.59 -8.45 30.58
C GLY A 16 4.53 -9.13 29.56
N PRO A 17 5.51 -9.93 29.99
CA PRO A 17 6.48 -10.60 29.11
C PRO A 17 5.86 -11.38 27.95
N ALA A 18 4.73 -12.06 28.19
CA ALA A 18 4.00 -12.81 27.16
C ALA A 18 3.51 -11.94 25.99
N ALA A 19 3.22 -10.66 26.24
CA ALA A 19 2.79 -9.74 25.19
C ALA A 19 3.97 -9.26 24.34
N TYR A 20 5.18 -9.14 24.91
CA TYR A 20 6.40 -8.87 24.13
C TYR A 20 6.79 -10.07 23.26
N SER A 21 6.77 -11.29 23.82
CA SER A 21 7.05 -12.52 23.05
C SER A 21 6.09 -12.68 21.88
N ARG A 22 4.79 -12.41 22.09
CA ARG A 22 3.77 -12.44 21.04
C ARG A 22 4.05 -11.43 19.93
N ARG A 23 4.38 -10.18 20.29
CA ARG A 23 4.73 -9.13 19.31
C ARG A 23 5.94 -9.53 18.49
N ALA A 24 6.98 -10.06 19.13
CA ALA A 24 8.18 -10.52 18.45
C ALA A 24 7.87 -11.65 17.45
N ALA A 25 7.10 -12.67 17.86
CA ALA A 25 6.72 -13.80 17.03
C ALA A 25 5.91 -13.40 15.78
N PHE A 26 4.91 -12.52 15.94
CA PHE A 26 4.15 -12.04 14.78
C PHE A 26 4.94 -11.07 13.92
N THR A 27 5.85 -10.28 14.50
CA THR A 27 6.74 -9.41 13.71
C THR A 27 7.66 -10.23 12.82
N SER A 28 8.27 -11.31 13.35
CA SER A 28 9.14 -12.18 12.57
C SER A 28 8.37 -12.95 11.49
N LEU A 29 7.20 -13.50 11.82
CA LEU A 29 6.32 -14.16 10.85
C LEU A 29 5.91 -13.22 9.72
N GLY A 30 5.43 -12.02 10.06
CA GLY A 30 5.04 -11.01 9.08
C GLY A 30 6.20 -10.58 8.19
N ALA A 31 7.41 -10.43 8.77
CA ALA A 31 8.60 -10.05 8.01
C ALA A 31 8.99 -11.13 6.99
N VAL A 32 8.96 -12.40 7.36
CA VAL A 32 9.30 -13.51 6.44
C VAL A 32 8.25 -13.66 5.35
N LEU A 33 6.96 -13.60 5.70
CA LEU A 33 5.88 -13.67 4.71
C LEU A 33 5.93 -12.49 3.73
N TYR A 34 6.17 -11.27 4.24
CA TYR A 34 6.31 -10.10 3.38
C TYR A 34 7.56 -10.19 2.52
N ALA A 35 8.69 -10.65 3.05
CA ALA A 35 9.92 -10.85 2.30
C ALA A 35 9.72 -11.83 1.14
N ALA A 36 9.12 -13.00 1.40
CA ALA A 36 8.85 -14.01 0.39
C ALA A 36 7.90 -13.48 -0.71
N GLY A 37 6.80 -12.84 -0.31
CA GLY A 37 5.83 -12.27 -1.26
C GLY A 37 6.43 -11.13 -2.10
N ALA A 38 7.22 -10.23 -1.49
CA ALA A 38 7.86 -9.13 -2.19
C ALA A 38 8.97 -9.63 -3.13
N TYR A 39 9.73 -10.65 -2.72
CA TYR A 39 10.76 -11.27 -3.54
C TYR A 39 10.17 -11.92 -4.81
N ALA A 40 9.03 -12.60 -4.69
CA ALA A 40 8.37 -13.28 -5.81
C ALA A 40 7.99 -12.34 -6.97
N THR A 41 7.69 -11.07 -6.68
CA THR A 41 7.34 -10.06 -7.70
C THR A 41 8.46 -9.04 -7.95
N SER A 42 9.63 -9.25 -7.35
CA SER A 42 10.73 -8.28 -7.32
C SER A 42 11.36 -8.01 -8.69
N TYR A 43 11.16 -8.91 -9.66
CA TYR A 43 11.67 -8.80 -11.03
C TYR A 43 10.76 -7.96 -11.94
N ILE A 44 9.53 -7.67 -11.51
CA ILE A 44 8.63 -6.76 -12.22
C ILE A 44 8.97 -5.33 -11.80
N VAL A 45 9.69 -4.63 -12.66
CA VAL A 45 10.27 -3.30 -12.36
C VAL A 45 9.48 -2.16 -12.99
N SER A 46 9.69 -0.95 -12.46
CA SER A 46 9.11 0.27 -13.03
C SER A 46 9.71 0.60 -14.42
N PRO A 47 9.16 1.58 -15.15
CA PRO A 47 9.69 2.02 -16.44
C PRO A 47 11.17 2.42 -16.45
N TRP A 48 11.71 2.84 -15.30
CA TRP A 48 13.11 3.23 -15.14
C TRP A 48 14.05 2.06 -14.81
N GLY A 49 13.54 0.83 -14.75
CA GLY A 49 14.29 -0.34 -14.28
C GLY A 49 14.61 -0.30 -12.78
N MET A 50 14.04 0.65 -12.05
CA MET A 50 14.26 0.86 -10.61
C MET A 50 12.94 0.70 -9.85
N GLY A 51 12.99 0.13 -8.65
CA GLY A 51 11.76 -0.15 -7.90
C GLY A 51 10.99 -1.33 -8.48
N GLN A 52 10.17 -1.93 -7.62
CA GLN A 52 9.58 -3.25 -7.83
C GLN A 52 8.08 -3.23 -7.58
N LEU A 53 7.33 -4.06 -8.32
CA LEU A 53 5.93 -4.30 -8.04
C LEU A 53 5.82 -5.09 -6.73
N ARG A 54 4.98 -4.61 -5.81
CA ARG A 54 4.83 -5.25 -4.49
C ARG A 54 3.37 -5.41 -4.12
N PRO A 55 2.67 -6.43 -4.65
CA PRO A 55 1.33 -6.80 -4.19
C PRO A 55 1.34 -7.28 -2.74
N ALA A 56 2.49 -7.80 -2.28
CA ALA A 56 2.69 -8.33 -0.94
C ALA A 56 2.54 -7.31 0.20
N VAL A 57 2.38 -6.01 -0.10
CA VAL A 57 2.08 -4.96 0.91
C VAL A 57 0.81 -5.26 1.73
N ILE A 58 -0.08 -6.11 1.22
CA ILE A 58 -1.24 -6.58 1.96
C ILE A 58 -0.86 -7.34 3.24
N ILE A 59 0.32 -7.97 3.29
CA ILE A 59 0.79 -8.75 4.44
C ILE A 59 1.08 -7.83 5.63
N PRO A 60 2.00 -6.85 5.55
CA PRO A 60 2.21 -5.94 6.66
C PRO A 60 0.98 -5.11 7.00
N SER A 61 0.11 -4.78 6.03
CA SER A 61 -1.20 -4.18 6.33
C SER A 61 -2.11 -5.08 7.16
N LEU A 62 -2.22 -6.37 6.83
CA LEU A 62 -2.96 -7.34 7.62
C LEU A 62 -2.42 -7.41 9.05
N PHE A 63 -1.09 -7.46 9.19
CA PHE A 63 -0.44 -7.51 10.50
C PHE A 63 -0.61 -6.21 11.29
N SER A 64 -0.63 -5.05 10.64
CA SER A 64 -0.96 -3.77 11.26
C SER A 64 -2.38 -3.73 11.81
N ILE A 65 -3.35 -4.31 11.09
CA ILE A 65 -4.76 -4.37 11.52
C ILE A 65 -4.95 -5.31 12.71
N ILE A 66 -4.35 -6.51 12.65
CA ILE A 66 -4.61 -7.57 13.63
C ILE A 66 -3.75 -7.40 14.90
N PHE A 67 -2.45 -7.15 14.72
CA PHE A 67 -1.47 -7.18 15.80
C PHE A 67 -0.98 -5.78 16.21
N GLY A 68 -1.44 -4.76 15.51
CA GLY A 68 -1.22 -3.37 15.81
C GLY A 68 -0.05 -2.72 15.06
N PRO A 69 0.10 -1.40 15.22
CA PRO A 69 0.94 -0.57 14.36
C PRO A 69 2.41 -0.95 14.33
N TRP A 70 2.97 -1.28 15.50
CA TRP A 70 4.38 -1.67 15.61
C TRP A 70 4.68 -3.00 14.94
N VAL A 71 3.78 -3.98 15.05
CA VAL A 71 4.00 -5.30 14.46
C VAL A 71 3.99 -5.20 12.93
N GLY A 72 2.99 -4.53 12.35
CA GLY A 72 2.95 -4.33 10.90
C GLY A 72 4.06 -3.41 10.38
N GLY A 73 4.38 -2.33 11.09
CA GLY A 73 5.49 -1.42 10.72
C GLY A 73 6.85 -2.11 10.71
N VAL A 74 7.22 -2.79 11.79
CA VAL A 74 8.54 -3.45 11.91
C VAL A 74 8.63 -4.66 10.99
N SER A 75 7.55 -5.44 10.84
CA SER A 75 7.52 -6.56 9.89
C SER A 75 7.72 -6.07 8.45
N ALA A 76 7.11 -4.94 8.07
CA ALA A 76 7.33 -4.34 6.76
C ALA A 76 8.77 -3.90 6.56
N ALA A 77 9.35 -3.21 7.55
CA ALA A 77 10.72 -2.70 7.51
C ALA A 77 11.74 -3.83 7.33
N ILE A 78 11.66 -4.87 8.18
CA ILE A 78 12.55 -6.03 8.12
C ILE A 78 12.30 -6.82 6.84
N GLY A 79 11.05 -7.11 6.50
CA GLY A 79 10.71 -7.91 5.33
C GLY A 79 11.15 -7.27 4.02
N THR A 80 11.05 -5.94 3.91
CA THR A 80 11.60 -5.17 2.78
C THR A 80 13.11 -5.32 2.66
N LEU A 81 13.83 -5.15 3.78
CA LEU A 81 15.29 -5.27 3.78
C LEU A 81 15.74 -6.67 3.35
N LEU A 82 15.04 -7.70 3.84
CA LEU A 82 15.30 -9.09 3.48
C LEU A 82 15.04 -9.33 1.99
N ALA A 83 13.89 -8.93 1.46
CA ALA A 83 13.56 -9.12 0.05
C ALA A 83 14.55 -8.41 -0.88
N ASP A 84 14.86 -7.14 -0.57
CA ASP A 84 15.77 -6.35 -1.39
C ASP A 84 17.21 -6.87 -1.30
N SER A 85 17.66 -7.29 -0.11
CA SER A 85 19.01 -7.86 0.05
C SER A 85 19.13 -9.22 -0.64
N ALA A 86 18.11 -10.07 -0.55
CA ALA A 86 18.07 -11.36 -1.25
C ALA A 86 18.10 -11.18 -2.76
N LYS A 87 17.36 -10.21 -3.31
CA LYS A 87 17.37 -9.90 -4.75
C LYS A 87 18.77 -9.51 -5.25
N HIS A 88 19.53 -8.76 -4.45
CA HIS A 88 20.84 -8.25 -4.86
C HIS A 88 22.01 -9.13 -4.41
N GLY A 89 21.77 -10.22 -3.67
CA GLY A 89 22.81 -11.11 -3.17
C GLY A 89 23.72 -10.48 -2.11
N THR A 90 23.33 -9.33 -1.55
CA THR A 90 24.12 -8.57 -0.56
C THR A 90 23.19 -7.70 0.27
N LEU A 91 23.67 -7.17 1.40
CA LEU A 91 22.92 -6.17 2.17
C LEU A 91 22.69 -4.93 1.29
N TYR A 92 21.45 -4.72 0.86
CA TYR A 92 21.13 -3.67 -0.10
C TYR A 92 20.98 -2.31 0.59
N LEU A 93 22.07 -1.54 0.66
CA LEU A 93 22.12 -0.23 1.32
C LEU A 93 21.02 0.75 0.87
N PRO A 94 20.64 0.87 -0.41
CA PRO A 94 19.51 1.73 -0.79
C PRO A 94 18.19 1.35 -0.11
N SER A 95 17.95 0.07 0.16
CA SER A 95 16.78 -0.36 0.94
C SER A 95 16.89 0.09 2.39
N LEU A 96 18.08 -0.08 3.01
CA LEU A 96 18.29 0.32 4.40
C LEU A 96 18.04 1.82 4.62
N VAL A 97 18.47 2.65 3.68
CA VAL A 97 18.32 4.11 3.76
C VAL A 97 16.91 4.57 3.41
N ALA A 98 16.28 3.97 2.40
CA ALA A 98 15.02 4.46 1.85
C ALA A 98 13.82 3.57 2.20
N ALA A 99 13.88 2.30 1.81
CA ALA A 99 12.73 1.42 1.87
C ALA A 99 12.37 1.01 3.31
N VAL A 100 13.36 0.76 4.17
CA VAL A 100 13.17 0.40 5.59
C VAL A 100 12.40 1.48 6.36
N PRO A 101 12.86 2.75 6.43
CA PRO A 101 12.12 3.79 7.14
C PRO A 101 10.77 4.08 6.49
N ALA A 102 10.68 4.06 5.16
CA ALA A 102 9.43 4.30 4.46
C ALA A 102 8.35 3.25 4.73
N ASN A 103 8.72 1.96 4.72
CA ASN A 103 7.79 0.87 5.03
C ASN A 103 7.39 0.92 6.51
N LEU A 104 8.35 1.16 7.42
CA LEU A 104 8.04 1.34 8.84
C LEU A 104 6.97 2.41 9.05
N VAL A 105 7.19 3.60 8.49
CA VAL A 105 6.27 4.75 8.61
C VAL A 105 4.92 4.42 7.99
N ALA A 106 4.89 3.87 6.77
CA ALA A 106 3.65 3.56 6.06
C ALA A 106 2.73 2.64 6.87
N PHE A 107 3.24 1.49 7.30
CA PHE A 107 2.41 0.47 7.96
C PHE A 107 2.15 0.78 9.43
N TYR A 108 3.05 1.53 10.09
CA TYR A 108 2.77 2.10 11.40
C TYR A 108 1.62 3.10 11.35
N VAL A 109 1.66 4.07 10.43
CA VAL A 109 0.60 5.06 10.25
C VAL A 109 -0.71 4.36 9.86
N PHE A 110 -0.66 3.41 8.93
CA PHE A 110 -1.82 2.61 8.55
C PHE A 110 -2.49 1.94 9.76
N GLY A 111 -1.70 1.23 10.58
CA GLY A 111 -2.21 0.60 11.80
C GLY A 111 -2.78 1.63 12.78
N LYS A 112 -2.09 2.76 13.01
CA LYS A 112 -2.54 3.78 13.97
C LYS A 112 -3.82 4.48 13.56
N LEU A 113 -4.06 4.62 12.26
CA LEU A 113 -5.32 5.19 11.75
C LEU A 113 -6.51 4.25 11.98
N LEU A 114 -6.26 2.95 12.11
CA LEU A 114 -7.30 1.92 12.26
C LEU A 114 -7.45 1.38 13.69
N GLU A 115 -6.44 1.55 14.54
CA GLU A 115 -6.39 1.01 15.91
C GLU A 115 -7.62 1.40 16.75
N GLY A 116 -8.40 0.37 17.14
CA GLY A 116 -9.58 0.48 18.02
C GLY A 116 -10.79 1.20 17.41
N ARG A 117 -10.78 1.41 16.09
CA ARG A 117 -11.77 2.26 15.42
C ARG A 117 -11.96 1.87 13.95
N PHE A 118 -11.74 0.60 13.63
CA PHE A 118 -11.79 0.05 12.28
C PHE A 118 -13.20 0.17 11.68
N ASN A 119 -13.26 0.70 10.46
CA ASN A 119 -14.40 0.53 9.55
C ASN A 119 -13.90 0.58 8.11
N TRP A 120 -14.68 0.10 7.15
CA TRP A 120 -14.22 0.00 5.76
C TRP A 120 -13.94 1.37 5.11
N GLY A 121 -14.65 2.43 5.51
CA GLY A 121 -14.36 3.79 5.02
C GLY A 121 -13.01 4.29 5.50
N ARG A 122 -12.71 4.11 6.79
CA ARG A 122 -11.39 4.43 7.38
C ARG A 122 -10.29 3.55 6.82
N PHE A 123 -10.57 2.29 6.54
CA PHE A 123 -9.63 1.39 5.87
C PHE A 123 -9.20 1.92 4.50
N ILE A 124 -10.15 2.39 3.68
CA ILE A 124 -9.85 2.99 2.37
C ILE A 124 -9.02 4.26 2.54
N ALA A 125 -9.45 5.17 3.43
CA ALA A 125 -8.74 6.43 3.67
C ALA A 125 -7.31 6.19 4.22
N ALA A 126 -7.17 5.30 5.20
CA ALA A 126 -5.88 4.94 5.78
C ALA A 126 -4.96 4.27 4.75
N SER A 127 -5.51 3.44 3.86
CA SER A 127 -4.74 2.81 2.77
C SER A 127 -4.17 3.86 1.81
N ILE A 128 -4.98 4.86 1.43
CA ILE A 128 -4.54 5.96 0.57
C ILE A 128 -3.43 6.76 1.25
N ILE A 129 -3.67 7.22 2.48
CA ILE A 129 -2.73 8.05 3.25
C ILE A 129 -1.41 7.32 3.46
N ALA A 130 -1.46 6.07 3.93
CA ALA A 130 -0.27 5.29 4.24
C ALA A 130 0.55 4.95 3.00
N LEU A 131 -0.09 4.52 1.90
CA LEU A 131 0.63 4.19 0.68
C LEU A 131 1.20 5.43 -0.01
N LEU A 132 0.49 6.56 -0.03
CA LEU A 132 1.05 7.82 -0.54
C LEU A 132 2.24 8.28 0.29
N LEU A 133 2.11 8.28 1.62
CA LEU A 133 3.20 8.67 2.53
C LEU A 133 4.41 7.74 2.39
N GLY A 134 4.19 6.43 2.42
CA GLY A 134 5.25 5.43 2.29
C GLY A 134 5.95 5.50 0.95
N ASN A 135 5.20 5.53 -0.16
CA ASN A 135 5.78 5.52 -1.49
C ASN A 135 6.51 6.83 -1.81
N SER A 136 5.98 7.97 -1.37
CA SER A 136 6.66 9.27 -1.53
C SER A 136 7.95 9.34 -0.73
N LEU A 137 7.92 8.94 0.55
CA LEU A 137 9.11 8.90 1.40
C LEU A 137 10.17 7.96 0.82
N CYS A 138 9.77 6.75 0.38
CA CYS A 138 10.68 5.80 -0.25
C CYS A 138 11.29 6.37 -1.53
N ALA A 139 10.47 6.95 -2.41
CA ALA A 139 10.93 7.47 -3.70
C ALA A 139 11.92 8.62 -3.53
N VAL A 140 11.63 9.57 -2.64
CA VAL A 140 12.52 10.70 -2.35
C VAL A 140 13.84 10.22 -1.76
N LEU A 141 13.81 9.37 -0.72
CA LEU A 141 15.03 8.86 -0.09
C LEU A 141 15.85 8.02 -1.06
N TYR A 142 15.20 7.14 -1.83
CA TYR A 142 15.88 6.22 -2.75
C TYR A 142 16.57 6.96 -3.89
N THR A 143 15.88 7.90 -4.53
CA THR A 143 16.43 8.66 -5.65
C THR A 143 17.50 9.64 -5.17
N SER A 144 17.30 10.30 -4.02
CA SER A 144 18.31 11.18 -3.42
C SER A 144 19.58 10.41 -3.05
N TYR A 145 19.44 9.21 -2.45
CA TYR A 145 20.58 8.34 -2.16
C TYR A 145 21.32 7.94 -3.43
N LYS A 146 20.60 7.48 -4.46
CA LYS A 146 21.19 7.10 -5.75
C LYS A 146 21.91 8.28 -6.42
N ALA A 147 21.38 9.49 -6.32
CA ALA A 147 22.05 10.68 -6.82
C ALA A 147 23.30 11.03 -6.02
N ALA A 148 23.24 10.94 -4.69
CA ALA A 148 24.36 11.24 -3.81
C ALA A 148 25.57 10.32 -4.03
N ILE A 149 25.35 9.05 -4.39
CA ILE A 149 26.42 8.11 -4.75
C ILE A 149 26.81 8.15 -6.23
N GLY A 150 26.26 9.08 -7.02
CA GLY A 150 26.55 9.22 -8.45
C GLY A 150 25.93 8.16 -9.35
N ALA A 151 25.00 7.33 -8.85
CA ALA A 151 24.35 6.28 -9.64
C ALA A 151 23.27 6.82 -10.60
N ILE A 152 22.72 8.01 -10.32
CA ILE A 152 21.82 8.74 -11.23
C ILE A 152 22.18 10.23 -11.25
N PRO A 153 21.87 10.96 -12.34
CA PRO A 153 21.96 12.42 -12.37
C PRO A 153 21.03 13.07 -11.33
N GLY A 154 21.53 14.04 -10.57
CA GLY A 154 20.74 14.76 -9.56
C GLY A 154 19.50 15.46 -10.13
N GLN A 155 19.55 15.89 -11.39
CA GLN A 155 18.42 16.53 -12.07
C GLN A 155 17.23 15.57 -12.29
N LEU A 156 17.43 14.25 -12.24
CA LEU A 156 16.34 13.28 -12.34
C LEU A 156 15.59 13.08 -11.02
N VAL A 157 16.14 13.50 -9.88
CA VAL A 157 15.57 13.22 -8.55
C VAL A 157 14.10 13.65 -8.44
N PRO A 158 13.69 14.87 -8.85
CA PRO A 158 12.28 15.28 -8.71
C PRO A 158 11.33 14.44 -9.57
N GLY A 159 11.63 14.27 -10.86
CA GLY A 159 10.77 13.53 -11.77
C GLY A 159 10.72 12.03 -11.47
N LEU A 160 11.86 11.43 -11.12
CA LEU A 160 11.93 10.03 -10.73
C LEU A 160 11.23 9.77 -9.40
N SER A 161 11.34 10.69 -8.43
CA SER A 161 10.59 10.60 -7.17
C SER A 161 9.09 10.60 -7.41
N LEU A 162 8.60 11.55 -8.21
CA LEU A 162 7.18 11.65 -8.56
C LEU A 162 6.72 10.38 -9.31
N GLY A 163 7.48 9.96 -10.32
CA GLY A 163 7.18 8.79 -11.14
C GLY A 163 7.10 7.50 -10.32
N LEU A 164 8.10 7.23 -9.48
CA LEU A 164 8.11 6.05 -8.61
C LEU A 164 7.00 6.09 -7.55
N THR A 165 6.73 7.27 -6.97
CA THR A 165 5.63 7.45 -6.01
C THR A 165 4.31 7.03 -6.62
N LEU A 166 3.98 7.58 -7.79
CA LEU A 166 2.74 7.32 -8.49
C LEU A 166 2.64 5.88 -8.98
N TRP A 167 3.74 5.33 -9.51
CA TRP A 167 3.76 3.96 -9.99
C TRP A 167 3.56 2.95 -8.87
N TRP A 168 4.29 3.07 -7.76
CA TRP A 168 4.09 2.19 -6.60
C TRP A 168 2.68 2.34 -6.02
N PHE A 169 2.21 3.58 -5.84
CA PHE A 169 0.88 3.82 -5.29
C PHE A 169 -0.21 3.15 -6.12
N SER A 170 -0.24 3.44 -7.42
CA SER A 170 -1.27 2.96 -8.33
C SER A 170 -1.23 1.45 -8.54
N THR A 171 -0.05 0.84 -8.46
CA THR A 171 0.08 -0.62 -8.60
C THR A 171 -0.17 -1.38 -7.30
N MET A 172 -0.02 -0.75 -6.14
CA MET A 172 -0.28 -1.36 -4.82
C MET A 172 -1.73 -1.21 -4.36
N ILE A 173 -2.36 -0.06 -4.62
CA ILE A 173 -3.70 0.25 -4.13
C ILE A 173 -4.78 -0.78 -4.54
N PRO A 174 -4.76 -1.44 -5.72
CA PRO A 174 -5.75 -2.45 -6.06
C PRO A 174 -5.65 -3.69 -5.19
N PHE A 175 -4.43 -4.15 -4.88
CA PHE A 175 -4.25 -5.29 -3.98
C PHE A 175 -4.68 -4.94 -2.57
N GLN A 176 -4.31 -3.74 -2.11
CA GLN A 176 -4.72 -3.23 -0.83
C GLN A 176 -6.25 -3.16 -0.70
N LEU A 177 -6.97 -2.70 -1.72
CA LEU A 177 -8.42 -2.48 -1.61
C LEU A 177 -9.28 -3.65 -2.08
N LEU A 178 -8.76 -4.56 -2.90
CA LEU A 178 -9.52 -5.67 -3.48
C LEU A 178 -9.10 -7.04 -2.94
N ALA A 179 -7.81 -7.24 -2.61
CA ALA A 179 -7.32 -8.53 -2.13
C ALA A 179 -7.28 -8.63 -0.60
N LEU A 180 -6.92 -7.54 0.08
CA LEU A 180 -6.86 -7.55 1.55
C LEU A 180 -8.23 -7.70 2.23
N PRO A 181 -9.33 -7.06 1.79
CA PRO A 181 -10.63 -7.25 2.43
C PRO A 181 -11.15 -8.69 2.46
N PRO A 182 -11.16 -9.45 1.35
CA PRO A 182 -11.59 -10.86 1.41
C PRO A 182 -10.62 -11.71 2.24
N LEU A 183 -9.32 -11.44 2.20
CA LEU A 183 -8.32 -12.11 3.04
C LEU A 183 -8.59 -11.87 4.54
N LEU A 184 -8.84 -10.61 4.92
CA LEU A 184 -9.15 -10.24 6.30
C LEU A 184 -10.44 -10.92 6.77
N ARG A 185 -11.49 -10.92 5.95
CA ARG A 185 -12.75 -11.61 6.25
C ARG A 185 -12.55 -13.12 6.40
N ALA A 186 -11.76 -13.75 5.54
CA ALA A 186 -11.45 -15.17 5.63
C ALA A 186 -10.73 -15.50 6.94
N LEU A 187 -9.74 -14.68 7.33
CA LEU A 187 -9.02 -14.86 8.58
C LEU A 187 -9.90 -14.67 9.81
N VAL A 188 -10.75 -13.62 9.81
CA VAL A 188 -11.72 -13.38 10.90
C VAL A 188 -12.69 -14.54 11.06
N LYS A 189 -13.14 -15.15 9.95
CA LYS A 189 -14.02 -16.33 9.98
C LYS A 189 -13.30 -17.59 10.47
N ALA A 190 -12.05 -17.81 10.03
CA ALA A 190 -11.30 -19.01 10.36
C ALA A 190 -10.75 -18.99 11.80
N ILE A 191 -10.27 -17.83 12.27
CA ILE A 191 -9.66 -17.68 13.60
C ILE A 191 -10.15 -16.38 14.26
N PRO A 192 -11.40 -16.33 14.74
CA PRO A 192 -12.00 -15.11 15.29
C PRO A 192 -11.21 -14.53 16.46
N SER A 193 -10.58 -15.39 17.28
CA SER A 193 -9.82 -14.99 18.48
C SER A 193 -8.59 -14.13 18.19
N LEU A 194 -8.08 -14.13 16.95
CA LEU A 194 -6.94 -13.30 16.56
C LEU A 194 -7.32 -11.85 16.28
N ALA A 195 -8.55 -11.60 15.81
CA ALA A 195 -8.96 -10.28 15.35
C ALA A 195 -9.53 -9.41 16.50
N PRO A 196 -9.18 -8.11 16.56
CA PRO A 196 -9.85 -7.13 17.41
C PRO A 196 -11.38 -7.10 17.20
N LEU A 197 -12.13 -6.69 18.23
CA LEU A 197 -13.60 -6.73 18.22
C LEU A 197 -14.19 -5.84 17.12
N ASP A 198 -13.72 -4.60 16.99
CA ASP A 198 -14.13 -3.65 15.95
C ASP A 198 -13.88 -4.19 14.53
N VAL A 199 -12.73 -4.81 14.30
CA VAL A 199 -12.39 -5.46 13.02
C VAL A 199 -13.34 -6.63 12.74
N ARG A 200 -13.63 -7.44 13.76
CA ARG A 200 -14.49 -8.62 13.65
C ARG A 200 -15.92 -8.23 13.33
N GLU A 201 -16.48 -7.29 14.07
CA GLU A 201 -17.85 -6.79 13.87
C GLU A 201 -18.00 -6.26 12.45
N GLU A 202 -17.13 -5.32 12.03
CA GLU A 202 -17.19 -4.72 10.70
C GLU A 202 -17.01 -5.74 9.55
N CYS A 203 -16.16 -6.76 9.75
CA CYS A 203 -15.97 -7.82 8.76
C CYS A 203 -17.17 -8.75 8.60
N LEU A 204 -18.06 -8.80 9.58
CA LEU A 204 -19.24 -9.67 9.58
C LEU A 204 -20.54 -8.92 9.26
N SER A 205 -20.64 -7.63 9.61
CA SER A 205 -21.88 -6.84 9.50
C SER A 205 -21.93 -5.91 8.29
N SER A 206 -20.78 -5.43 7.81
CA SER A 206 -20.72 -4.32 6.84
C SER A 206 -20.14 -4.75 5.49
N GLU A 207 -20.57 -4.08 4.42
CA GLU A 207 -19.94 -4.14 3.10
C GLU A 207 -18.91 -3.02 2.91
N LEU A 208 -18.02 -3.17 1.93
CA LEU A 208 -17.11 -2.08 1.57
C LEU A 208 -17.87 -0.92 0.91
N PRO A 209 -17.59 0.35 1.29
CA PRO A 209 -18.15 1.53 0.66
C PRO A 209 -17.75 1.60 -0.82
N LYS A 210 -18.70 1.26 -1.70
CA LYS A 210 -18.45 1.07 -3.14
C LYS A 210 -18.00 2.36 -3.82
N ARG A 211 -18.58 3.51 -3.44
CA ARG A 211 -18.26 4.80 -4.03
C ARG A 211 -16.81 5.18 -3.74
N GLU A 212 -16.40 5.06 -2.48
CA GLU A 212 -15.06 5.36 -1.99
C GLU A 212 -14.04 4.41 -2.63
N LEU A 213 -14.38 3.13 -2.73
CA LEU A 213 -13.56 2.13 -3.42
C LEU A 213 -13.34 2.49 -4.89
N VAL A 214 -14.42 2.82 -5.61
CA VAL A 214 -14.36 3.23 -7.02
C VAL A 214 -13.50 4.48 -7.17
N LEU A 215 -13.72 5.51 -6.34
CA LEU A 215 -12.93 6.75 -6.39
C LEU A 215 -11.45 6.52 -6.07
N ALA A 216 -11.15 5.65 -5.10
CA ALA A 216 -9.79 5.31 -4.70
C ALA A 216 -9.01 4.57 -5.78
N LEU A 217 -9.69 3.88 -6.70
CA LEU A 217 -9.08 3.22 -7.86
C LEU A 217 -9.07 4.13 -9.10
N ALA A 218 -10.18 4.82 -9.38
CA ALA A 218 -10.34 5.67 -10.55
C ALA A 218 -9.40 6.88 -10.52
N SER A 219 -9.22 7.52 -9.36
CA SER A 219 -8.40 8.73 -9.25
C SER A 219 -6.91 8.50 -9.57
N PRO A 220 -6.18 7.54 -8.97
CA PRO A 220 -4.82 7.23 -9.41
C PRO A 220 -4.78 6.75 -10.85
N GLY A 221 -5.79 6.00 -11.29
CA GLY A 221 -5.90 5.54 -12.68
C GLY A 221 -5.93 6.70 -13.68
N ALA A 222 -6.80 7.67 -13.45
CA ALA A 222 -6.93 8.86 -14.29
C ALA A 222 -5.65 9.71 -14.27
N ILE A 223 -5.01 9.88 -13.10
CA ILE A 223 -3.74 10.61 -12.98
C ILE A 223 -2.63 9.91 -13.78
N MET A 224 -2.47 8.59 -13.62
CA MET A 224 -1.47 7.83 -14.37
C MET A 224 -1.72 7.88 -15.87
N LEU A 225 -2.98 7.74 -16.31
CA LEU A 225 -3.33 7.83 -17.72
C LEU A 225 -3.01 9.21 -18.30
N ALA A 226 -3.36 10.28 -17.58
CA ALA A 226 -3.06 11.65 -17.99
C ALA A 226 -1.55 11.89 -18.13
N ILE A 227 -0.75 11.38 -17.20
CA ILE A 227 0.72 11.49 -17.28
C ILE A 227 1.26 10.65 -18.43
N GLY A 228 0.80 9.41 -18.60
CA GLY A 228 1.23 8.53 -19.70
C GLY A 228 0.97 9.15 -21.07
N LEU A 229 -0.23 9.69 -21.28
CA LEU A 229 -0.60 10.42 -22.50
C LEU A 229 0.18 11.74 -22.64
N GLY A 230 0.41 12.45 -21.54
CA GLY A 230 1.20 13.68 -21.52
C GLY A 230 2.67 13.45 -21.91
N VAL A 231 3.30 12.38 -21.42
CA VAL A 231 4.66 11.96 -21.79
C VAL A 231 4.73 11.54 -23.27
N TYR A 232 3.68 10.91 -23.77
CA TYR A 232 3.58 10.56 -25.19
C TYR A 232 3.48 11.80 -26.08
N ALA A 233 2.60 12.75 -25.72
CA ALA A 233 2.24 13.90 -26.54
C ALA A 233 3.17 15.11 -26.39
N SER A 234 3.88 15.26 -25.27
CA SER A 234 4.66 16.46 -24.96
C SER A 234 6.09 16.13 -24.51
N GLN A 235 7.06 16.63 -25.28
CA GLN A 235 8.48 16.55 -24.93
C GLN A 235 8.79 17.29 -23.62
N HIS A 236 8.07 18.36 -23.31
CA HIS A 236 8.25 19.09 -22.05
C HIS A 236 7.84 18.26 -20.84
N VAL A 237 6.73 17.51 -20.94
CA VAL A 237 6.28 16.60 -19.88
C VAL A 237 7.25 15.42 -19.77
N ALA A 238 7.68 14.85 -20.89
CA ALA A 238 8.67 13.77 -20.91
C ALA A 238 9.99 14.21 -20.25
N TRP A 239 10.43 15.44 -20.50
CA TRP A 239 11.70 15.96 -19.99
C TRP A 239 11.83 15.88 -18.46
N LEU A 240 10.72 16.04 -17.73
CA LEU A 240 10.71 15.87 -16.28
C LEU A 240 11.22 14.49 -15.84
N PHE A 241 10.86 13.44 -16.59
CA PHE A 241 11.12 12.05 -16.22
C PHE A 241 12.38 11.46 -16.87
N VAL A 242 12.81 12.00 -18.01
CA VAL A 242 13.90 11.42 -18.82
C VAL A 242 14.97 12.42 -19.26
N GLY A 243 14.80 13.72 -18.97
CA GLY A 243 15.61 14.79 -19.55
C GLY A 243 17.11 14.66 -19.28
N ALA A 244 17.47 14.24 -18.07
CA ALA A 244 18.87 14.03 -17.70
C ALA A 244 19.40 12.62 -17.97
N LEU A 245 18.62 11.72 -18.59
CA LEU A 245 19.13 10.43 -19.06
C LEU A 245 20.00 10.61 -20.31
N ASN A 246 20.90 9.63 -20.51
CA ASN A 246 21.68 9.49 -21.73
C ASN A 246 20.76 9.43 -22.96
N PRO A 247 21.15 10.03 -24.10
CA PRO A 247 20.30 10.11 -25.30
C PRO A 247 19.73 8.76 -25.76
N GLY A 248 20.53 7.69 -25.71
CA GLY A 248 20.09 6.34 -26.10
C GLY A 248 19.06 5.70 -25.17
N LEU A 249 19.05 6.06 -23.88
CA LEU A 249 18.07 5.56 -22.91
C LEU A 249 16.81 6.42 -22.84
N ARG A 250 16.93 7.70 -23.18
CA ARG A 250 15.85 8.69 -23.04
C ARG A 250 14.57 8.26 -23.76
N GLU A 251 14.69 7.86 -25.02
CA GLU A 251 13.53 7.50 -25.83
C GLU A 251 12.92 6.16 -25.38
N ILE A 252 13.76 5.18 -25.05
CA ILE A 252 13.31 3.88 -24.53
C ILE A 252 12.50 4.09 -23.23
N VAL A 253 13.08 4.81 -22.27
CA VAL A 253 12.42 5.05 -20.98
C VAL A 253 11.17 5.93 -21.16
N ARG A 254 11.18 6.92 -22.05
CA ARG A 254 10.00 7.73 -22.40
C ARG A 254 8.85 6.85 -22.87
N MET A 255 9.12 5.94 -23.80
CA MET A 255 8.12 5.02 -24.34
C MET A 255 7.63 4.00 -23.31
N LEU A 256 8.52 3.52 -22.44
CA LEU A 256 8.14 2.67 -21.31
C LEU A 256 7.22 3.39 -20.33
N ILE A 257 7.53 4.65 -19.97
CA ILE A 257 6.67 5.47 -19.11
C ILE A 257 5.30 5.65 -19.76
N ALA A 258 5.28 6.13 -21.02
CA ALA A 258 4.03 6.35 -21.75
C ALA A 258 3.16 5.08 -21.79
N THR A 259 3.77 3.93 -22.08
CA THR A 259 3.06 2.66 -22.21
C THR A 259 2.58 2.13 -20.86
N ILE A 260 3.49 1.99 -19.89
CA ILE A 260 3.17 1.40 -18.58
C ILE A 260 2.21 2.30 -17.80
N PHE A 261 2.37 3.62 -17.86
CA PHE A 261 1.49 4.53 -17.14
C PHE A 261 0.10 4.59 -17.77
N SER A 262 0.02 4.63 -19.11
CA SER A 262 -1.27 4.57 -19.79
C SER A 262 -1.97 3.24 -19.54
N ALA A 263 -1.25 2.11 -19.67
CA ALA A 263 -1.82 0.79 -19.42
C ALA A 263 -2.31 0.64 -17.97
N THR A 264 -1.50 1.01 -16.98
CA THR A 264 -1.89 0.95 -15.56
C THR A 264 -3.09 1.86 -15.31
N GLY A 265 -3.06 3.08 -15.83
CA GLY A 265 -4.13 4.05 -15.70
C GLY A 265 -5.45 3.54 -16.30
N SER A 266 -5.41 3.02 -17.52
CA SER A 266 -6.57 2.44 -18.20
C SER A 266 -7.12 1.22 -17.46
N ILE A 267 -6.27 0.33 -16.94
CA ILE A 267 -6.70 -0.84 -16.16
C ILE A 267 -7.44 -0.41 -14.90
N LEU A 268 -6.92 0.57 -14.17
CA LEU A 268 -7.55 1.08 -12.94
C LEU A 268 -8.89 1.76 -13.22
N VAL A 269 -8.95 2.61 -14.25
CA VAL A 269 -10.20 3.27 -14.65
C VAL A 269 -11.22 2.23 -15.13
N ALA A 270 -10.84 1.32 -16.03
CA ALA A 270 -11.74 0.27 -16.52
C ALA A 270 -12.23 -0.64 -15.39
N GLY A 271 -11.33 -1.06 -14.48
CA GLY A 271 -11.67 -1.83 -13.29
C GLY A 271 -12.67 -1.12 -12.40
N SER A 272 -12.49 0.20 -12.19
CA SER A 272 -13.43 1.01 -11.41
C SER A 272 -14.83 1.10 -12.07
N LEU A 273 -14.90 1.18 -13.41
CA LEU A 273 -16.17 1.18 -14.15
C LEU A 273 -16.88 -0.18 -14.09
N ILE A 274 -16.12 -1.28 -14.07
CA ILE A 274 -16.68 -2.63 -13.88
C ILE A 274 -17.30 -2.76 -12.48
N LEU A 275 -16.63 -2.24 -11.44
CA LEU A 275 -17.18 -2.23 -10.07
C LEU A 275 -18.51 -1.46 -9.98
N ILE A 276 -18.64 -0.34 -10.70
CA ILE A 276 -19.92 0.38 -10.80
C ILE A 276 -21.00 -0.50 -11.43
N LYS A 277 -20.70 -1.17 -12.55
CA LYS A 277 -21.67 -2.03 -13.27
C LYS A 277 -22.10 -3.24 -12.44
N LEU A 278 -21.18 -3.88 -11.73
CA LEU A 278 -21.48 -5.01 -10.85
C LEU A 278 -22.31 -4.59 -9.62
N GLY A 279 -22.18 -3.34 -9.18
CA GLY A 279 -22.96 -2.78 -8.08
C GLY A 279 -24.42 -2.42 -8.41
N GLY A 280 -24.78 -2.34 -9.70
CA GLY A 280 -26.11 -1.91 -10.16
C GLY A 280 -27.22 -2.96 -10.11
N LYS A 281 -26.97 -4.17 -9.55
CA LYS A 281 -27.95 -5.28 -9.55
C LYS A 281 -28.52 -5.68 -8.19
N THR A 282 -28.28 -4.93 -7.12
CA THR A 282 -28.79 -5.28 -5.77
C THR A 282 -29.58 -4.15 -5.11
N GLY A 283 -30.60 -3.65 -5.78
CA GLY A 283 -31.51 -2.65 -5.21
C GLY A 283 -32.90 -2.70 -5.85
N VAL A 284 -33.89 -3.10 -5.04
CA VAL A 284 -35.35 -3.00 -5.23
C VAL A 284 -36.01 -4.12 -6.05
N ASN A 285 -36.34 -5.22 -5.36
CA ASN A 285 -37.62 -5.93 -5.46
C ASN A 285 -37.69 -6.99 -4.35
N ALA A 286 -37.75 -6.54 -3.10
CA ALA A 286 -38.33 -7.35 -2.01
C ALA A 286 -39.70 -6.75 -1.74
N ALA A 287 -40.70 -7.30 -2.41
CA ALA A 287 -42.11 -6.99 -2.21
C ALA A 287 -42.50 -7.31 -0.77
N TYR A 288 -43.14 -6.35 -0.10
CA TYR A 288 -44.03 -6.64 1.02
C TYR A 288 -45.46 -6.69 0.44
N PRO A 289 -46.12 -7.86 0.39
CA PRO A 289 -47.57 -7.87 0.30
C PRO A 289 -48.13 -7.66 1.71
N HIS A 290 -48.75 -6.51 1.92
CA HIS A 290 -49.71 -6.33 3.00
C HIS A 290 -50.98 -7.11 2.64
N SER A 291 -51.27 -8.14 3.43
CA SER A 291 -52.64 -8.61 3.73
C SER A 291 -52.59 -9.39 5.03
#